data_AF-A0A2I3TK59-F1
#
_entry.id   AF-A0A2I3TK59-F1
#
_cell.length_a   1.000
_cell.length_b   1.000
_cell.length_c   1.000
_cell.angle_alpha   90.00
_cell.angle_beta   90.00
_cell.angle_gamma   90.00
#
_symmetry.space_group_name_H-M   'P 1'
#
loop_
_entity.id
_entity.type
_entity.pdbx_description
1 polymer ?
#
loop_
_entity_poly.entity_id
_entity_poly.type
_entity_poly.pdbx_seq_one_letter_code
_entity_poly.pdbx_strand_id
1 'polypeptide(L)'
;MTGATGSELGRITFVFETLCSADCVLYFMVDINRKSTNVVESWGGTKEKQAYTHIIFKNATFTFTWAFQRTNQGQDNRRFINDMVKIYSITATNAVDGVASSCRACALGSEQSGSSCVPCPPGHYIEKETNQCKECPPDTYLSIHQVYGKEACIPCGPGSKNNQDHSVCYSDCFFYHEKENQSLHYDFSNLSSVGSLMNGPSFTSKGTKYFHFFNISLCGHEGKKMALCTNNITDFTVKEIVAGSDDYTNLVGAFVCQSTIIPSESKGFRAALSSQSIILADTFLGVTVETTLQNINIKEDMFPVPTSQIPDVHFFYKSSTATTSCINGRSTAVKMRCNPTKSGAGVISVPSKCPAGTCDGCTFYFLWESAEACPLCTEHDFHEIEGACKRGFQETLYVWNEPKWCIKGISLPEKKLATCETVDFWLKVGAGVGAFTAVLLVALTCYFWKKNQKLEYKYSKLVMTTNSKECELPAADSCAIMEGEDNEEEVVYSNKQSLLGKLKSLATKEKEDHFESVQLKTSRSPNI
;
A
#
# COMPACT_ATOMS: atom_id res chain seq x y z
N MET A 1 14.19 55.82 43.61
CA MET A 1 15.66 55.65 43.48
C MET A 1 16.22 55.32 44.85
N THR A 2 16.94 54.21 44.99
CA THR A 2 17.71 53.84 46.18
C THR A 2 19.07 53.37 45.70
N GLY A 3 20.11 54.16 45.97
CA GLY A 3 21.43 53.94 45.39
C GLY A 3 22.14 52.74 45.99
N ALA A 4 22.34 51.69 45.20
CA ALA A 4 23.23 50.58 45.57
C ALA A 4 24.68 51.00 45.33
N THR A 5 25.32 51.60 46.34
CA THR A 5 26.74 52.00 46.30
C THR A 5 27.68 50.80 46.49
N GLY A 6 27.54 49.80 45.62
CA GLY A 6 28.53 48.73 45.43
C GLY A 6 29.29 48.96 44.13
N SER A 7 30.58 48.65 44.10
CA SER A 7 31.29 48.50 42.84
C SER A 7 30.66 47.37 42.02
N GLU A 8 30.57 47.54 40.70
CA GLU A 8 30.18 46.45 39.82
C GLU A 8 31.23 45.34 39.89
N LEU A 9 30.80 44.13 40.27
CA LEU A 9 31.64 42.94 40.32
C LEU A 9 31.45 42.04 39.08
N GLY A 10 30.44 42.33 38.26
CA GLY A 10 30.18 41.65 36.98
C GLY A 10 28.77 41.95 36.48
N ARG A 11 28.46 41.53 35.25
CA ARG A 11 27.13 41.59 34.66
C ARG A 11 26.78 40.25 34.01
N ILE A 12 25.48 39.96 33.93
CA ILE A 12 24.94 38.98 33.00
C ILE A 12 24.01 39.69 32.01
N THR A 13 24.26 39.49 30.73
CA THR A 13 23.49 40.05 29.62
C THR A 13 22.93 38.90 28.78
N PHE A 14 21.66 38.96 28.39
CA PHE A 14 21.09 38.00 27.44
C PHE A 14 20.17 38.67 26.41
N VAL A 15 20.17 38.13 25.20
CA VAL A 15 19.37 38.63 24.06
C VAL A 15 18.27 37.63 23.76
N PHE A 16 17.01 38.09 23.71
CA PHE A 16 15.85 37.21 23.53
C PHE A 16 14.71 37.87 22.77
N GLU A 17 13.82 37.04 22.22
CA GLU A 17 12.47 37.41 21.78
C GLU A 17 11.44 36.47 22.43
N THR A 18 10.21 36.95 22.60
CA THR A 18 9.05 36.11 22.96
C THR A 18 8.00 36.21 21.87
N LEU A 19 7.50 35.07 21.40
CA LEU A 19 6.44 34.96 20.41
C LEU A 19 5.28 34.23 21.06
N CYS A 20 4.16 34.93 21.26
CA CYS A 20 3.04 34.43 22.07
C CYS A 20 1.67 34.76 21.48
N SER A 21 0.75 33.81 21.64
CA SER A 21 -0.65 33.89 21.23
C SER A 21 -1.57 34.32 22.38
N ALA A 22 -1.09 34.23 23.63
CA ALA A 22 -1.87 34.47 24.85
C ALA A 22 -1.03 35.11 25.98
N ASP A 23 -1.44 34.89 27.24
CA ASP A 23 -0.89 35.48 28.46
C ASP A 23 0.46 34.87 28.91
N CYS A 24 1.35 34.59 27.96
CA CYS A 24 2.67 34.05 28.24
C CYS A 24 3.49 35.01 29.13
N VAL A 25 4.40 34.45 29.93
CA VAL A 25 5.37 35.22 30.72
C VAL A 25 6.74 34.54 30.69
N LEU A 26 7.77 35.28 30.30
CA LEU A 26 9.16 34.91 30.58
C LEU A 26 9.56 35.50 31.93
N TYR A 27 10.09 34.68 32.82
CA TYR A 27 10.68 35.10 34.09
C TYR A 27 12.20 34.93 34.05
N PHE A 28 12.94 35.95 34.50
CA PHE A 28 14.36 35.84 34.83
C PHE A 28 14.51 35.81 36.35
N MET A 29 15.10 34.73 36.85
CA MET A 29 15.23 34.44 38.27
C MET A 29 16.68 34.24 38.67
N VAL A 30 17.01 34.65 39.89
CA VAL A 30 18.35 34.56 40.47
C VAL A 30 18.28 33.92 41.85
N ASP A 31 19.07 32.86 42.05
CA ASP A 31 19.37 32.30 43.38
C ASP A 31 20.79 32.67 43.78
N ILE A 32 20.98 33.02 45.06
CA ILE A 32 22.29 33.36 45.64
C ILE A 32 22.63 32.31 46.71
N ASN A 33 23.70 31.56 46.46
CA ASN A 33 24.21 30.48 47.30
C ASN A 33 23.22 29.30 47.54
N ARG A 34 22.25 29.07 46.63
CA ARG A 34 21.23 28.00 46.71
C ARG A 34 20.35 28.11 47.97
N LYS A 35 19.89 29.33 48.28
CA LYS A 35 19.11 29.64 49.50
C LYS A 35 17.76 30.31 49.23
N SER A 36 17.63 31.08 48.15
CA SER A 36 16.34 31.62 47.73
C SER A 36 16.40 32.06 46.27
N THR A 37 15.53 31.47 45.46
CA THR A 37 15.32 31.88 44.08
C THR A 37 14.35 33.06 44.07
N ASN A 38 14.79 34.21 43.56
CA ASN A 38 13.99 35.43 43.48
C ASN A 38 13.74 35.76 42.01
N VAL A 39 12.51 36.16 41.66
CA VAL A 39 12.23 36.79 40.36
C VAL A 39 12.88 38.17 40.37
N VAL A 40 13.74 38.43 39.37
CA VAL A 40 14.37 39.73 39.17
C VAL A 40 13.56 40.57 38.20
N GLU A 41 13.11 39.96 37.11
CA GLU A 41 12.38 40.62 36.02
C GLU A 41 11.42 39.65 35.34
N SER A 42 10.37 40.15 34.71
CA SER A 42 9.49 39.36 33.86
C SER A 42 8.94 40.12 32.65
N TRP A 43 8.66 39.39 31.58
CA TRP A 43 8.15 39.93 30.31
C TRP A 43 6.90 39.18 29.89
N GLY A 44 5.75 39.86 29.97
CA GLY A 44 4.46 39.34 29.52
C GLY A 44 4.22 39.55 28.03
N GLY A 45 3.67 38.53 27.37
CA GLY A 45 3.28 38.53 25.96
C GLY A 45 4.45 38.60 24.97
N THR A 46 4.12 38.84 23.71
CA THR A 46 5.09 38.98 22.60
C THR A 46 6.03 40.18 22.83
N LYS A 47 7.31 39.98 22.54
CA LYS A 47 8.38 40.99 22.59
C LYS A 47 9.34 40.76 21.43
N GLU A 48 9.62 41.83 20.69
CA GLU A 48 10.68 41.84 19.69
C GLU A 48 12.06 41.59 20.31
N LYS A 49 13.03 41.27 19.47
CA LYS A 49 14.39 40.89 19.86
C LYS A 49 15.10 42.00 20.64
N GLN A 50 15.21 41.83 21.95
CA GLN A 50 15.76 42.81 22.90
C GLN A 50 16.88 42.22 23.74
N ALA A 51 17.66 43.07 24.40
CA ALA A 51 18.74 42.69 25.32
C ALA A 51 18.44 43.17 26.74
N TYR A 52 18.55 42.28 27.72
CA TYR A 52 18.47 42.62 29.15
C TYR A 52 19.82 42.41 29.82
N THR A 53 20.18 43.25 30.80
CA THR A 53 21.41 43.15 31.57
C THR A 53 21.15 43.31 33.06
N HIS A 54 21.59 42.34 33.86
CA HIS A 54 21.55 42.39 35.32
C HIS A 54 22.96 42.58 35.88
N ILE A 55 23.12 43.52 36.81
CA ILE A 55 24.40 43.92 37.41
C ILE A 55 24.60 43.23 38.76
N ILE A 56 25.80 42.67 38.97
CA ILE A 56 26.17 41.89 40.13
C ILE A 56 27.01 42.75 41.08
N PHE A 57 26.50 42.97 42.29
CA PHE A 57 27.13 43.82 43.33
C PHE A 57 27.66 43.02 44.54
N LYS A 58 27.61 41.68 44.51
CA LYS A 58 28.06 40.81 45.61
C LYS A 58 28.94 39.69 45.08
N ASN A 59 30.04 39.39 45.77
CA ASN A 59 30.84 38.20 45.48
C ASN A 59 30.19 36.98 46.15
N ALA A 60 29.55 36.12 45.37
CA ALA A 60 28.78 34.96 45.81
C ALA A 60 28.55 34.00 44.63
N THR A 61 28.08 32.77 44.90
CA THR A 61 27.68 31.83 43.85
C THR A 61 26.25 32.15 43.40
N PHE A 62 26.10 32.58 42.15
CA PHE A 62 24.79 32.85 41.54
C PHE A 62 24.32 31.68 40.68
N THR A 63 23.03 31.38 40.71
CA THR A 63 22.34 30.53 39.74
C THR A 63 21.33 31.38 38.98
N PHE A 64 21.45 31.41 37.65
CA PHE A 64 20.57 32.16 36.76
C PHE A 64 19.58 31.20 36.09
N THR A 65 18.29 31.48 36.19
CA THR A 65 17.23 30.62 35.70
C THR A 65 16.24 31.42 34.85
N TRP A 66 16.05 31.01 33.60
CA TRP A 66 14.99 31.50 32.72
C TRP A 66 13.83 30.48 32.78
N ALA A 67 12.64 30.94 33.15
CA ALA A 67 11.43 30.11 33.12
C ALA A 67 10.40 30.75 32.18
N PHE A 68 9.96 30.02 31.17
CA PHE A 68 8.94 30.48 30.24
C PHE A 68 7.62 29.76 30.50
N GLN A 69 6.63 30.53 30.94
CA GLN A 69 5.28 30.06 31.21
C GLN A 69 4.37 30.46 30.05
N ARG A 70 3.71 29.49 29.42
CA ARG A 70 2.89 29.71 28.22
C ARG A 70 1.52 30.35 28.51
N THR A 71 1.00 30.14 29.72
CA THR A 71 -0.25 30.74 30.21
C THR A 71 -0.32 30.59 31.73
N ASN A 72 -1.10 31.43 32.40
CA ASN A 72 -1.42 31.32 33.82
C ASN A 72 -2.63 30.41 34.08
N GLN A 73 -3.33 29.94 33.05
CA GLN A 73 -4.47 29.04 33.18
C GLN A 73 -4.07 27.56 33.01
N GLY A 74 -4.34 26.75 34.03
CA GLY A 74 -4.21 25.29 33.93
C GLY A 74 -5.29 24.69 33.04
N GLN A 75 -4.99 24.53 31.74
CA GLN A 75 -5.83 23.81 30.78
C GLN A 75 -5.06 22.61 30.20
N ASP A 76 -5.66 21.41 30.20
CA ASP A 76 -5.03 20.17 29.69
C ASP A 76 -4.73 20.19 28.18
N ASN A 77 -5.38 21.10 27.43
CA ASN A 77 -5.18 21.22 26.00
C ASN A 77 -3.94 22.07 25.67
N ARG A 78 -3.03 21.53 24.84
CA ARG A 78 -1.80 22.17 24.33
C ARG A 78 -2.07 23.35 23.36
N ARG A 79 -3.02 24.24 23.66
CA ARG A 79 -3.44 25.38 22.83
C ARG A 79 -2.29 26.31 22.45
N PHE A 80 -1.35 26.53 23.38
CA PHE A 80 -0.23 27.45 23.23
C PHE A 80 1.09 26.73 22.94
N ILE A 81 1.07 25.63 22.14
CA ILE A 81 2.30 24.87 21.84
C ILE A 81 3.28 25.66 20.95
N ASN A 82 2.76 26.63 20.19
CA ASN A 82 3.54 27.52 19.32
C ASN A 82 4.14 28.70 20.09
N ASP A 83 3.61 29.04 21.28
CA ASP A 83 4.15 30.09 22.12
C ASP A 83 5.56 29.70 22.58
N MET A 84 6.54 30.56 22.32
CA MET A 84 7.95 30.27 22.54
C MET A 84 8.77 31.50 22.94
N VAL A 85 9.81 31.26 23.72
CA VAL A 85 10.95 32.18 23.87
C VAL A 85 12.10 31.67 23.01
N LYS A 86 12.85 32.57 22.37
CA LYS A 86 14.16 32.26 21.80
C LYS A 86 15.20 33.13 22.50
N ILE A 87 16.20 32.50 23.11
CA ILE A 87 17.36 33.19 23.69
C ILE A 87 18.53 32.98 22.72
N TYR A 88 19.04 34.08 22.14
CA TYR A 88 20.07 34.06 21.11
C TYR A 88 21.48 33.98 21.69
N SER A 89 21.71 34.62 22.83
CA SER A 89 23.01 34.68 23.49
C SER A 89 22.84 34.96 24.97
N ILE A 90 23.77 34.42 25.77
CA ILE A 90 23.92 34.68 27.20
C ILE A 90 25.41 34.96 27.43
N THR A 91 25.72 36.13 27.99
CA THR A 91 27.08 36.61 28.25
C THR A 91 27.20 36.94 29.73
N ALA A 92 28.10 36.27 30.45
CA ALA A 92 28.43 36.59 31.84
C ALA A 92 29.90 37.04 31.94
N THR A 93 30.16 38.09 32.71
CA THR A 93 31.51 38.68 32.85
C THR A 93 32.07 38.48 34.26
N ASN A 94 33.39 38.34 34.38
CA ASN A 94 34.10 38.24 35.66
C ASN A 94 33.69 37.03 36.52
N ALA A 95 33.42 35.89 35.86
CA ALA A 95 33.36 34.59 36.53
C ALA A 95 34.79 34.11 36.89
N VAL A 96 34.95 33.45 38.04
CA VAL A 96 36.25 32.98 38.53
C VAL A 96 36.82 31.86 37.65
N ASP A 97 35.97 30.93 37.21
CA ASP A 97 36.29 29.85 36.28
C ASP A 97 35.26 29.83 35.14
N GLY A 98 35.71 30.07 33.91
CA GLY A 98 34.86 30.21 32.72
C GLY A 98 34.81 28.98 31.84
N VAL A 99 34.22 27.87 32.30
CA VAL A 99 34.15 26.60 31.54
C VAL A 99 32.70 26.13 31.39
N ALA A 100 32.27 25.83 30.17
CA ALA A 100 30.98 25.20 29.91
C ALA A 100 31.01 23.71 30.27
N SER A 101 29.93 23.19 30.90
CA SER A 101 29.82 21.77 31.27
C SER A 101 29.88 20.81 30.06
N SER A 102 29.49 21.30 28.88
CA SER A 102 29.87 20.72 27.60
C SER A 102 29.76 21.80 26.52
N CYS A 103 30.77 21.94 25.66
CA CYS A 103 30.64 22.66 24.40
C CYS A 103 30.09 21.68 23.35
N ARG A 104 28.92 21.97 22.79
CA ARG A 104 28.45 21.30 21.57
C ARG A 104 28.92 22.15 20.40
N ALA A 105 29.59 21.52 19.43
CA ALA A 105 29.86 22.18 18.16
C ALA A 105 28.53 22.47 17.45
N CYS A 106 28.50 23.47 16.58
CA CYS A 106 27.29 24.00 15.95
C CYS A 106 27.57 24.33 14.49
N ALA A 107 26.53 24.47 13.67
CA ALA A 107 26.71 24.89 12.28
C ALA A 107 27.37 26.27 12.22
N LEU A 108 28.47 26.36 11.47
CA LEU A 108 29.21 27.60 11.28
C LEU A 108 28.63 28.40 10.11
N GLY A 109 28.51 29.72 10.28
CA GLY A 109 28.13 30.62 9.20
C GLY A 109 29.19 30.64 8.08
N SER A 110 28.75 30.86 6.83
CA SER A 110 29.66 30.93 5.69
C SER A 110 30.49 32.23 5.65
N GLU A 111 30.11 33.25 6.42
CA GLU A 111 30.85 34.52 6.50
C GLU A 111 32.09 34.40 7.38
N GLN A 112 33.24 34.73 6.81
CA GLN A 112 34.59 34.46 7.34
C GLN A 112 35.00 35.39 8.52
N SER A 113 34.03 36.03 9.18
CA SER A 113 34.23 37.17 10.10
C SER A 113 33.65 36.97 11.50
N GLY A 114 33.20 35.76 11.87
CA GLY A 114 32.78 35.47 13.24
C GLY A 114 32.38 34.02 13.49
N SER A 115 32.85 33.45 14.60
CA SER A 115 32.48 32.10 15.06
C SER A 115 31.09 32.05 15.70
N SER A 116 30.08 32.57 14.99
CA SER A 116 28.68 32.53 15.42
C SER A 116 28.01 31.25 14.92
N CYS A 117 27.39 30.52 15.83
CA CYS A 117 26.47 29.44 15.46
C CYS A 117 25.31 29.99 14.62
N VAL A 118 24.99 29.34 13.51
CA VAL A 118 23.77 29.58 12.72
C VAL A 118 22.81 28.40 12.87
N PRO A 119 21.48 28.62 12.82
CA PRO A 119 20.54 27.51 12.68
C PRO A 119 20.68 26.89 11.28
N CYS A 120 20.59 25.57 11.19
CA CYS A 120 20.46 24.91 9.88
C CYS A 120 19.09 25.23 9.25
N PRO A 121 18.99 25.20 7.91
CA PRO A 121 17.70 25.23 7.22
C PRO A 121 16.85 24.00 7.58
N PRO A 122 15.53 24.02 7.29
CA PRO A 122 14.68 22.84 7.40
C PRO A 122 15.26 21.62 6.69
N GLY A 123 14.93 20.43 7.19
CA GLY A 123 15.44 19.16 6.66
C GLY A 123 16.92 18.85 6.85
N HIS A 124 17.71 19.74 7.46
CA HIS A 124 19.15 19.55 7.62
C HIS A 124 19.60 19.27 9.06
N TYR A 125 20.53 18.34 9.22
CA TYR A 125 21.23 18.02 10.48
C TYR A 125 22.65 18.60 10.49
N ILE A 126 23.24 18.77 11.68
CA ILE A 126 24.62 19.23 11.85
C ILE A 126 25.55 18.01 11.83
N GLU A 127 26.46 17.94 10.85
CA GLU A 127 27.45 16.86 10.78
C GLU A 127 28.55 17.00 11.85
N LYS A 128 28.83 15.90 12.56
CA LYS A 128 29.72 15.85 13.73
C LYS A 128 31.19 16.19 13.44
N GLU A 129 31.63 16.05 12.19
CA GLU A 129 33.03 16.19 11.77
C GLU A 129 33.32 17.54 11.12
N THR A 130 32.44 17.98 10.21
CA THR A 130 32.62 19.21 9.43
C THR A 130 31.95 20.44 10.06
N ASN A 131 31.01 20.25 10.99
CA ASN A 131 30.13 21.30 11.52
C ASN A 131 29.37 22.07 10.42
N GLN A 132 29.01 21.36 9.35
CA GLN A 132 28.16 21.84 8.27
C GLN A 132 26.75 21.25 8.38
N CYS A 133 25.77 21.99 7.87
CA CYS A 133 24.41 21.49 7.69
C CYS A 133 24.36 20.55 6.49
N LYS A 134 23.87 19.33 6.66
CA LYS A 134 23.62 18.37 5.58
C LYS A 134 22.16 17.94 5.59
N GLU A 135 21.59 17.80 4.40
CA GLU A 135 20.22 17.35 4.19
C GLU A 135 20.03 15.91 4.74
N CYS A 136 18.88 15.64 5.35
CA CYS A 136 18.51 14.30 5.77
C CYS A 136 18.26 13.38 4.56
N PRO A 137 18.52 12.07 4.67
CA PRO A 137 18.15 11.13 3.61
C PRO A 137 16.64 11.14 3.32
N PRO A 138 16.19 10.78 2.11
CA PRO A 138 14.77 10.57 1.82
C PRO A 138 14.17 9.51 2.75
N ASP A 139 12.86 9.61 2.96
CA ASP A 139 12.06 8.77 3.85
C ASP A 139 12.54 8.81 5.32
N THR A 140 13.06 9.97 5.75
CA THR A 140 13.41 10.25 7.15
C THR A 140 12.88 11.60 7.62
N TYR A 141 12.69 11.77 8.93
CA TYR A 141 12.29 13.03 9.58
C TYR A 141 13.26 13.44 10.70
N LEU A 142 13.37 14.74 10.95
CA LEU A 142 14.27 15.31 11.96
C LEU A 142 13.73 15.17 13.39
N SER A 143 14.60 14.70 14.29
CA SER A 143 14.35 14.70 15.73
C SER A 143 14.50 16.09 16.35
N ILE A 144 13.41 16.63 16.90
CA ILE A 144 13.38 17.91 17.64
C ILE A 144 14.39 17.93 18.80
N HIS A 145 14.76 16.77 19.35
CA HIS A 145 15.64 16.64 20.50
C HIS A 145 17.11 16.35 20.15
N GLN A 146 17.41 15.95 18.90
CA GLN A 146 18.74 15.55 18.47
C GLN A 146 18.99 16.04 17.04
N VAL A 147 19.78 17.11 16.90
CA VAL A 147 20.11 17.76 15.60
C VAL A 147 21.53 17.41 15.13
N TYR A 148 22.20 16.45 15.79
CA TYR A 148 23.63 16.18 15.65
C TYR A 148 23.93 14.78 15.08
N GLY A 149 24.61 14.76 13.94
CA GLY A 149 24.92 13.55 13.16
C GLY A 149 23.70 12.96 12.46
N LYS A 150 23.94 11.96 11.62
CA LYS A 150 22.89 11.27 10.83
C LYS A 150 21.80 10.63 11.72
N GLU A 151 22.11 10.34 12.98
CA GLU A 151 21.15 9.91 14.02
C GLU A 151 19.99 10.91 14.26
N ALA A 152 20.15 12.18 13.84
CA ALA A 152 19.08 13.17 13.85
C ALA A 152 17.92 12.83 12.89
N CYS A 153 18.21 12.13 11.81
CA CYS A 153 17.28 11.75 10.76
C CYS A 153 16.69 10.36 11.08
N ILE A 154 15.52 10.33 11.72
CA ILE A 154 14.82 9.09 12.09
C ILE A 154 14.07 8.57 10.85
N PRO A 155 14.17 7.28 10.49
CA PRO A 155 13.43 6.73 9.36
C PRO A 155 11.91 6.80 9.60
N CYS A 156 11.19 7.15 8.54
CA CYS A 156 9.74 7.04 8.46
C CYS A 156 9.31 5.55 8.43
N GLY A 157 8.03 5.28 8.67
CA GLY A 157 7.48 3.93 8.69
C GLY A 157 7.22 3.33 7.29
N PRO A 158 6.71 2.09 7.21
CA PRO A 158 6.43 1.43 5.93
C PRO A 158 5.44 2.26 5.10
N GLY A 159 5.69 2.32 3.77
CA GLY A 159 4.82 3.02 2.82
C GLY A 159 4.63 4.52 3.07
N SER A 160 5.56 5.17 3.79
CA SER A 160 5.47 6.59 4.15
C SER A 160 6.69 7.37 3.67
N LYS A 161 6.47 8.66 3.35
CA LYS A 161 7.46 9.59 2.79
C LYS A 161 7.59 10.82 3.67
N ASN A 162 8.72 11.50 3.59
CA ASN A 162 8.94 12.79 4.24
C ASN A 162 8.31 13.94 3.45
N ASN A 163 7.95 15.03 4.13
CA ASN A 163 7.69 16.33 3.49
C ASN A 163 9.01 17.06 3.17
N GLN A 164 8.93 18.16 2.42
CA GLN A 164 10.09 18.95 1.96
C GLN A 164 11.00 19.42 3.11
N ASP A 165 10.42 19.74 4.27
CA ASP A 165 11.17 20.15 5.48
C ASP A 165 11.76 18.99 6.30
N HIS A 166 11.54 17.73 5.90
CA HIS A 166 11.72 16.51 6.70
C HIS A 166 11.22 16.67 8.16
N SER A 167 10.08 17.34 8.36
CA SER A 167 9.51 17.60 9.68
C SER A 167 8.37 16.64 10.04
N VAL A 168 7.72 16.01 9.07
CA VAL A 168 6.71 14.96 9.26
C VAL A 168 6.78 13.86 8.20
N CYS A 169 6.46 12.64 8.61
CA CYS A 169 6.15 11.53 7.69
C CYS A 169 4.66 11.53 7.34
N TYR A 170 4.31 11.23 6.09
CA TYR A 170 2.93 11.07 5.61
C TYR A 170 2.84 10.01 4.51
N SER A 171 1.65 9.61 4.07
CA SER A 171 1.46 8.83 2.85
C SER A 171 1.06 9.75 1.71
N ASP A 172 1.64 9.61 0.53
CA ASP A 172 1.32 10.38 -0.67
C ASP A 172 0.12 9.82 -1.46
N CYS A 173 -0.73 9.02 -0.80
CA CYS A 173 -1.86 8.28 -1.36
C CYS A 173 -1.51 7.12 -2.31
N PHE A 174 -0.24 6.89 -2.62
CA PHE A 174 0.19 5.72 -3.39
C PHE A 174 0.74 4.63 -2.48
N PHE A 175 0.38 3.38 -2.76
CA PHE A 175 0.90 2.23 -2.03
C PHE A 175 1.21 1.08 -2.99
N TYR A 176 2.30 0.36 -2.72
CA TYR A 176 2.79 -0.75 -3.52
C TYR A 176 2.97 -1.97 -2.62
N HIS A 177 2.49 -3.12 -3.08
CA HIS A 177 2.67 -4.39 -2.38
C HIS A 177 2.85 -5.53 -3.40
N GLU A 178 3.92 -6.30 -3.26
CA GLU A 178 4.17 -7.48 -4.07
C GLU A 178 3.58 -8.73 -3.39
N LYS A 179 2.74 -9.49 -4.10
CA LYS A 179 2.11 -10.72 -3.62
C LYS A 179 2.25 -11.80 -4.69
N GLU A 180 2.96 -12.89 -4.38
CA GLU A 180 2.99 -14.11 -5.22
C GLU A 180 3.33 -13.83 -6.70
N ASN A 181 4.35 -13.00 -6.93
CA ASN A 181 4.80 -12.48 -8.23
C ASN A 181 3.82 -11.52 -8.95
N GLN A 182 2.78 -11.01 -8.27
CA GLN A 182 1.91 -9.93 -8.74
C GLN A 182 2.17 -8.63 -7.97
N SER A 183 2.41 -7.54 -8.69
CA SER A 183 2.57 -6.20 -8.12
C SER A 183 1.21 -5.50 -7.98
N LEU A 184 0.74 -5.34 -6.75
CA LEU A 184 -0.50 -4.60 -6.45
C LEU A 184 -0.17 -3.13 -6.19
N HIS A 185 -0.59 -2.26 -7.11
CA HIS A 185 -0.47 -0.80 -6.99
C HIS A 185 -1.82 -0.22 -6.57
N TYR A 186 -1.86 0.60 -5.52
CA TYR A 186 -3.07 1.25 -5.02
C TYR A 186 -2.96 2.77 -5.18
N ASP A 187 -4.06 3.39 -5.63
CA ASP A 187 -4.20 4.85 -5.77
C ASP A 187 -5.38 5.34 -4.92
N PHE A 188 -5.06 5.79 -3.70
CA PHE A 188 -6.02 6.34 -2.75
C PHE A 188 -6.27 7.85 -2.96
N SER A 189 -5.83 8.46 -4.07
CA SER A 189 -5.94 9.92 -4.27
C SER A 189 -7.39 10.42 -4.23
N ASN A 190 -8.35 9.63 -4.71
CA ASN A 190 -9.78 9.95 -4.63
C ASN A 190 -10.35 9.85 -3.19
N LEU A 191 -9.57 9.34 -2.23
CA LEU A 191 -9.88 9.25 -0.80
C LEU A 191 -8.99 10.17 0.07
N SER A 192 -8.26 11.12 -0.53
CA SER A 192 -7.52 12.15 0.22
C SER A 192 -8.45 13.13 0.93
N SER A 193 -9.67 13.33 0.41
CA SER A 193 -10.71 14.14 1.04
C SER A 193 -11.16 13.52 2.37
N VAL A 194 -11.43 14.37 3.37
CA VAL A 194 -11.83 13.93 4.72
C VAL A 194 -13.10 13.07 4.67
N GLY A 195 -12.97 11.80 5.02
CA GLY A 195 -14.08 10.89 5.23
C GLY A 195 -14.71 11.12 6.61
N SER A 196 -16.04 11.05 6.69
CA SER A 196 -16.78 11.28 7.95
C SER A 196 -17.69 10.10 8.30
N LEU A 197 -17.76 9.75 9.59
CA LEU A 197 -18.65 8.72 10.13
C LEU A 197 -19.41 9.25 11.35
N MET A 198 -20.73 9.05 11.38
CA MET A 198 -21.53 9.18 12.61
C MET A 198 -21.94 7.79 13.10
N ASN A 199 -21.55 7.43 14.32
CA ASN A 199 -21.90 6.15 14.92
C ASN A 199 -23.39 6.10 15.34
N GLY A 200 -23.86 4.92 15.74
CA GLY A 200 -25.21 4.73 16.28
C GLY A 200 -25.50 5.56 17.54
N PRO A 201 -26.79 5.78 17.86
CA PRO A 201 -27.19 6.61 19.00
C PRO A 201 -26.77 5.98 20.33
N SER A 202 -26.07 6.78 21.14
CA SER A 202 -25.71 6.47 22.52
C SER A 202 -26.47 7.37 23.48
N PHE A 203 -26.51 7.02 24.77
CA PHE A 203 -27.27 7.75 25.79
C PHE A 203 -26.41 8.01 27.03
N THR A 204 -26.54 9.20 27.62
CA THR A 204 -25.89 9.51 28.90
C THR A 204 -26.62 8.80 30.05
N SER A 205 -26.02 8.76 31.24
CA SER A 205 -26.70 8.30 32.47
C SER A 205 -27.95 9.12 32.85
N LYS A 206 -28.18 10.28 32.21
CA LYS A 206 -29.38 11.11 32.33
C LYS A 206 -30.39 10.90 31.19
N GLY A 207 -30.17 9.89 30.32
CA GLY A 207 -31.02 9.61 29.16
C GLY A 207 -30.82 10.55 27.97
N THR A 208 -29.89 11.50 28.02
CA THR A 208 -29.61 12.42 26.91
C THR A 208 -29.01 11.65 25.74
N LYS A 209 -29.67 11.67 24.59
CA LYS A 209 -29.16 11.06 23.36
C LYS A 209 -27.95 11.83 22.83
N TYR A 210 -26.93 11.12 22.37
CA TYR A 210 -25.78 11.69 21.66
C TYR A 210 -25.27 10.73 20.58
N PHE A 211 -24.43 11.25 19.70
CA PHE A 211 -23.71 10.50 18.68
C PHE A 211 -22.22 10.86 18.74
N HIS A 212 -21.35 9.93 18.37
CA HIS A 212 -19.96 10.25 18.06
C HIS A 212 -19.82 10.45 16.56
N PHE A 213 -19.19 11.56 16.19
CA PHE A 213 -18.88 11.94 14.82
C PHE A 213 -17.36 11.97 14.64
N PHE A 214 -16.85 11.22 13.68
CA PHE A 214 -15.43 11.05 13.40
C PHE A 214 -15.11 11.64 12.04
N ASN A 215 -14.03 12.43 11.96
CA ASN A 215 -13.44 12.88 10.71
C ASN A 215 -12.07 12.22 10.54
N ILE A 216 -11.81 11.67 9.34
CA ILE A 216 -10.65 10.84 9.00
C ILE A 216 -10.01 11.38 7.73
N SER A 217 -8.73 11.74 7.81
CA SER A 217 -7.88 12.17 6.69
C SER A 217 -6.82 11.09 6.47
N LEU A 218 -6.88 10.37 5.34
CA LEU A 218 -5.99 9.23 5.05
C LEU A 218 -4.57 9.63 4.63
N CYS A 219 -4.46 10.49 3.64
CA CYS A 219 -3.22 10.65 2.88
C CYS A 219 -3.17 11.99 2.13
N GLY A 220 -2.02 12.27 1.52
CA GLY A 220 -1.75 13.49 0.76
C GLY A 220 -1.47 14.69 1.67
N HIS A 221 -1.72 15.88 1.12
CA HIS A 221 -1.63 17.17 1.80
C HIS A 221 -0.30 17.45 2.54
N GLU A 222 0.81 16.81 2.15
CA GLU A 222 2.15 16.98 2.76
C GLU A 222 2.17 16.75 4.29
N GLY A 223 1.30 15.85 4.78
CA GLY A 223 1.14 15.58 6.22
C GLY A 223 0.35 16.63 7.00
N LYS A 224 -0.31 17.59 6.32
CA LYS A 224 -1.19 18.58 6.95
C LYS A 224 -2.44 17.88 7.53
N LYS A 225 -2.85 18.34 8.72
CA LYS A 225 -3.87 17.69 9.56
C LYS A 225 -5.29 18.10 9.14
N MET A 226 -5.75 17.55 8.02
CA MET A 226 -6.98 17.99 7.34
C MET A 226 -8.28 17.60 8.07
N ALA A 227 -8.28 16.62 8.98
CA ALA A 227 -9.48 16.25 9.72
C ALA A 227 -9.75 17.29 10.83
N LEU A 228 -10.74 18.15 10.60
CA LEU A 228 -11.15 19.22 11.52
C LEU A 228 -12.36 18.79 12.35
N CYS A 229 -12.28 18.92 13.66
CA CYS A 229 -13.39 18.71 14.61
C CYS A 229 -13.65 19.99 15.40
N THR A 230 -14.92 20.32 15.64
CA THR A 230 -15.31 21.65 16.14
C THR A 230 -16.20 21.59 17.38
N ASN A 231 -15.89 22.42 18.37
CA ASN A 231 -16.75 22.63 19.54
C ASN A 231 -17.76 23.75 19.25
N ASN A 232 -18.93 23.38 18.73
CA ASN A 232 -20.07 24.28 18.61
C ASN A 232 -20.93 24.23 19.89
N ILE A 233 -20.33 24.67 20.99
CA ILE A 233 -21.06 25.10 22.18
C ILE A 233 -21.25 26.62 22.01
N THR A 234 -22.47 27.06 21.73
CA THR A 234 -22.79 28.49 21.77
C THR A 234 -22.79 28.96 23.22
N ASP A 235 -21.64 29.38 23.71
CA ASP A 235 -21.56 30.12 24.96
C ASP A 235 -22.40 31.40 24.82
N PHE A 236 -23.34 31.62 25.73
CA PHE A 236 -24.34 32.69 25.61
C PHE A 236 -23.82 34.03 26.17
N THR A 237 -22.51 34.13 26.38
CA THR A 237 -21.82 35.34 26.83
C THR A 237 -20.81 35.81 25.79
N VAL A 238 -20.87 37.11 25.47
CA VAL A 238 -19.97 37.82 24.54
C VAL A 238 -20.05 37.36 23.07
N LYS A 239 -21.15 37.71 22.40
CA LYS A 239 -21.13 38.01 20.95
C LYS A 239 -21.66 39.40 20.65
N GLU A 240 -20.78 40.40 20.78
CA GLU A 240 -20.68 41.57 19.89
C GLU A 240 -19.44 42.37 20.25
N ILE A 241 -18.46 42.45 19.33
CA ILE A 241 -17.47 43.53 19.07
C ILE A 241 -16.38 42.99 18.13
N VAL A 242 -16.09 43.74 17.05
CA VAL A 242 -15.12 43.50 15.96
C VAL A 242 -15.27 42.17 15.18
N ALA A 243 -15.64 42.30 13.90
CA ALA A 243 -15.32 41.28 12.90
C ALA A 243 -13.88 41.49 12.43
N GLY A 244 -13.02 40.46 12.48
CA GLY A 244 -11.64 40.54 11.98
C GLY A 244 -10.55 39.77 12.74
N SER A 245 -10.89 38.78 13.59
CA SER A 245 -9.90 37.94 14.28
C SER A 245 -10.25 36.45 14.21
N ASP A 246 -9.24 35.65 13.90
CA ASP A 246 -9.30 34.18 13.71
C ASP A 246 -9.94 33.39 14.87
N ASP A 247 -11.12 32.79 14.62
CA ASP A 247 -11.94 32.05 15.61
C ASP A 247 -11.43 30.60 15.84
N TYR A 248 -10.10 30.42 15.89
CA TYR A 248 -9.44 29.11 15.98
C TYR A 248 -9.59 28.41 17.34
N THR A 249 -10.13 29.08 18.36
CA THR A 249 -10.16 28.58 19.76
C THR A 249 -11.00 27.31 19.95
N ASN A 250 -11.94 27.07 19.03
CA ASN A 250 -12.90 25.96 19.04
C ASN A 250 -12.60 24.85 18.01
N LEU A 251 -11.51 24.96 17.26
CA LEU A 251 -11.14 24.08 16.15
C LEU A 251 -10.02 23.11 16.56
N VAL A 252 -10.16 21.83 16.20
CA VAL A 252 -9.16 20.77 16.47
C VAL A 252 -8.78 20.06 15.18
N GLY A 253 -7.55 20.26 14.70
CA GLY A 253 -7.02 19.61 13.49
C GLY A 253 -6.19 18.36 13.79
N ALA A 254 -6.48 17.27 13.09
CA ALA A 254 -5.86 15.95 13.28
C ALA A 254 -5.72 15.18 11.95
N PHE A 255 -5.16 13.96 11.99
CA PHE A 255 -5.43 12.94 10.97
C PHE A 255 -6.76 12.25 11.26
N VAL A 256 -7.02 11.94 12.53
CA VAL A 256 -8.31 11.44 13.00
C VAL A 256 -8.74 12.20 14.26
N CYS A 257 -9.94 12.75 14.23
CA CYS A 257 -10.57 13.41 15.37
C CYS A 257 -12.02 12.94 15.57
N GLN A 258 -12.53 13.19 16.77
CA GLN A 258 -13.88 12.82 17.22
C GLN A 258 -14.56 14.03 17.85
N SER A 259 -15.83 14.28 17.55
CA SER A 259 -16.71 15.19 18.29
C SER A 259 -17.95 14.44 18.79
N THR A 260 -18.52 14.88 19.91
CA THR A 260 -19.79 14.37 20.43
C THR A 260 -20.91 15.32 20.01
N ILE A 261 -21.82 14.84 19.15
CA ILE A 261 -22.98 15.59 18.66
C ILE A 261 -24.20 15.25 19.51
N ILE A 262 -24.81 16.29 20.10
CA ILE A 262 -26.07 16.21 20.85
C ILE A 262 -27.19 16.82 19.98
N PRO A 263 -28.17 16.04 19.52
CA PRO A 263 -29.28 16.55 18.74
C PRO A 263 -30.21 17.43 19.61
N SER A 264 -30.70 18.53 19.05
CA SER A 264 -31.70 19.37 19.72
C SER A 264 -33.11 18.80 19.59
N GLU A 265 -33.83 18.66 20.70
CA GLU A 265 -35.19 18.08 20.72
C GLU A 265 -36.30 19.04 20.23
N SER A 266 -36.01 20.33 20.09
CA SER A 266 -36.98 21.37 19.71
C SER A 266 -37.12 21.54 18.19
N LYS A 267 -38.36 21.57 17.68
CA LYS A 267 -38.72 21.84 16.27
C LYS A 267 -38.52 23.32 15.85
N GLY A 268 -37.31 23.87 16.00
CA GLY A 268 -37.00 25.23 15.55
C GLY A 268 -35.53 25.60 15.73
N PHE A 269 -34.93 26.15 14.67
CA PHE A 269 -33.60 26.79 14.53
C PHE A 269 -32.63 26.69 15.73
N ARG A 270 -32.28 25.47 16.11
CA ARG A 270 -31.10 25.16 16.93
C ARG A 270 -30.29 24.13 16.15
N ALA A 271 -29.04 24.46 15.85
CA ALA A 271 -28.12 23.47 15.30
C ALA A 271 -27.86 22.38 16.35
N ALA A 272 -27.51 21.17 15.90
CA ALA A 272 -27.05 20.14 16.82
C ALA A 272 -25.77 20.62 17.52
N LEU A 273 -25.71 20.48 18.84
CA LEU A 273 -24.59 20.96 19.64
C LEU A 273 -23.41 20.00 19.46
N SER A 274 -22.25 20.51 19.06
CA SER A 274 -21.02 19.74 18.96
C SER A 274 -20.12 20.08 20.14
N SER A 275 -19.69 19.07 20.89
CA SER A 275 -18.92 19.23 22.11
C SER A 275 -17.85 18.14 22.22
N GLN A 276 -16.91 18.31 23.15
CA GLN A 276 -15.87 17.33 23.47
C GLN A 276 -15.05 16.90 22.23
N SER A 277 -14.63 17.85 21.40
CA SER A 277 -13.74 17.57 20.26
C SER A 277 -12.38 17.07 20.74
N ILE A 278 -12.00 15.88 20.28
CA ILE A 278 -10.89 15.05 20.76
C ILE A 278 -9.98 14.69 19.59
N ILE A 279 -8.66 14.79 19.81
CA ILE A 279 -7.65 14.20 18.93
C ILE A 279 -7.58 12.68 19.21
N LEU A 280 -7.80 11.88 18.17
CA LEU A 280 -7.57 10.43 18.20
C LEU A 280 -6.21 10.05 17.61
N ALA A 281 -5.77 10.75 16.55
CA ALA A 281 -4.42 10.66 16.04
C ALA A 281 -3.94 11.93 15.31
N ASP A 282 -2.72 12.35 15.61
CA ASP A 282 -2.06 13.56 15.09
C ASP A 282 -0.68 13.28 14.47
N THR A 283 -0.26 12.01 14.43
CA THR A 283 1.03 11.52 13.96
C THR A 283 0.79 10.28 13.11
N PHE A 284 1.29 10.23 11.88
CA PHE A 284 1.24 9.04 11.02
C PHE A 284 2.37 8.06 11.42
N LEU A 285 2.09 6.75 11.39
CA LEU A 285 3.07 5.70 11.68
C LEU A 285 3.51 4.91 10.45
N GLY A 286 2.68 4.85 9.40
CA GLY A 286 2.92 4.08 8.18
C GLY A 286 1.67 3.37 7.66
N VAL A 287 1.83 2.76 6.49
CA VAL A 287 0.81 1.94 5.81
C VAL A 287 1.40 0.60 5.39
N THR A 288 0.68 -0.49 5.63
CA THR A 288 1.12 -1.87 5.35
C THR A 288 -0.10 -2.80 5.16
N VAL A 289 0.10 -3.96 4.54
CA VAL A 289 -0.89 -5.05 4.50
C VAL A 289 -0.93 -5.82 5.83
N GLU A 290 0.14 -5.79 6.61
CA GLU A 290 0.21 -6.47 7.92
C GLU A 290 -0.87 -5.93 8.88
N THR A 291 -1.47 -6.82 9.67
CA THR A 291 -2.49 -6.46 10.67
C THR A 291 -1.90 -5.81 11.92
N THR A 292 -0.57 -5.85 12.09
CA THR A 292 0.16 -5.32 13.24
C THR A 292 1.18 -4.28 12.83
N LEU A 293 1.21 -3.13 13.50
CA LEU A 293 2.32 -2.18 13.40
C LEU A 293 2.63 -1.59 14.79
N GLN A 294 3.89 -1.68 15.20
CA GLN A 294 4.36 -1.32 16.54
C GLN A 294 3.52 -2.01 17.64
N ASN A 295 2.70 -1.26 18.38
CA ASN A 295 1.85 -1.76 19.47
C ASN A 295 0.36 -1.87 19.08
N ILE A 296 0.01 -1.65 17.81
CA ILE A 296 -1.38 -1.66 17.31
C ILE A 296 -1.63 -2.99 16.58
N ASN A 297 -2.71 -3.69 16.90
CA ASN A 297 -3.03 -5.00 16.33
C ASN A 297 -4.51 -5.08 15.91
N ILE A 298 -4.75 -5.14 14.60
CA ILE A 298 -6.07 -5.31 13.99
C ILE A 298 -6.41 -6.80 13.96
N LYS A 299 -6.98 -7.31 15.06
CA LYS A 299 -7.54 -8.66 15.11
C LYS A 299 -8.56 -8.87 13.98
N GLU A 300 -8.45 -10.01 13.30
CA GLU A 300 -9.32 -10.40 12.19
C GLU A 300 -10.80 -10.47 12.59
N ASP A 301 -11.07 -10.83 13.84
CA ASP A 301 -12.41 -11.05 14.39
C ASP A 301 -13.21 -9.77 14.70
N MET A 302 -12.65 -8.58 14.44
CA MET A 302 -13.31 -7.28 14.62
C MET A 302 -14.15 -6.83 13.42
N PHE A 303 -13.85 -7.34 12.23
CA PHE A 303 -14.48 -6.93 10.97
C PHE A 303 -15.00 -8.15 10.18
N PRO A 304 -15.90 -7.96 9.19
CA PRO A 304 -16.28 -9.05 8.30
C PRO A 304 -15.06 -9.62 7.57
N VAL A 305 -15.05 -10.94 7.35
CA VAL A 305 -14.04 -11.61 6.51
C VAL A 305 -14.07 -11.01 5.10
N PRO A 306 -12.92 -10.69 4.47
CA PRO A 306 -12.90 -10.17 3.11
C PRO A 306 -13.47 -11.21 2.12
N THR A 307 -14.30 -10.75 1.18
CA THR A 307 -14.88 -11.58 0.12
C THR A 307 -14.03 -11.64 -1.16
N SER A 308 -12.96 -10.84 -1.22
CA SER A 308 -12.00 -10.80 -2.32
C SER A 308 -10.69 -11.52 -1.96
N GLN A 309 -9.89 -11.86 -2.97
CA GLN A 309 -8.53 -12.39 -2.78
C GLN A 309 -7.47 -11.29 -2.59
N ILE A 310 -7.89 -10.01 -2.60
CA ILE A 310 -7.02 -8.84 -2.49
C ILE A 310 -6.79 -8.52 -1.01
N PRO A 311 -5.54 -8.26 -0.59
CA PRO A 311 -5.26 -7.85 0.78
C PRO A 311 -5.90 -6.48 1.10
N ASP A 312 -6.51 -6.40 2.28
CA ASP A 312 -6.89 -5.12 2.89
C ASP A 312 -5.61 -4.33 3.26
N VAL A 313 -5.62 -3.01 3.07
CA VAL A 313 -4.46 -2.14 3.35
C VAL A 313 -4.71 -1.33 4.62
N HIS A 314 -3.77 -1.34 5.57
CA HIS A 314 -3.93 -0.77 6.90
C HIS A 314 -3.07 0.49 7.08
N PHE A 315 -3.73 1.62 7.34
CA PHE A 315 -3.07 2.88 7.70
C PHE A 315 -3.06 3.03 9.23
N PHE A 316 -1.89 3.27 9.81
CA PHE A 316 -1.70 3.36 11.25
C PHE A 316 -1.30 4.77 11.68
N TYR A 317 -1.91 5.24 12.78
CA TYR A 317 -1.71 6.57 13.32
C TYR A 317 -1.67 6.55 14.86
N LYS A 318 -1.05 7.57 15.45
CA LYS A 318 -0.93 7.77 16.91
C LYS A 318 -1.25 9.21 17.29
N SER A 319 -1.66 9.42 18.54
CA SER A 319 -1.77 10.73 19.16
C SER A 319 -0.60 11.03 20.08
N SER A 320 -0.01 12.22 19.94
CA SER A 320 1.03 12.78 20.82
C SER A 320 0.50 13.18 22.21
N THR A 321 -0.81 13.15 22.44
CA THR A 321 -1.44 13.47 23.73
C THR A 321 -1.74 12.20 24.52
N ALA A 322 -0.94 11.93 25.56
CA ALA A 322 -1.27 10.97 26.61
C ALA A 322 -2.44 11.48 27.47
N THR A 323 -3.21 10.55 28.04
CA THR A 323 -4.26 10.85 29.04
C THR A 323 -4.09 9.95 30.25
N THR A 324 -4.79 10.23 31.35
CA THR A 324 -4.79 9.39 32.56
C THR A 324 -5.25 7.96 32.28
N SER A 325 -6.13 7.73 31.30
CA SER A 325 -6.53 6.40 30.83
C SER A 325 -5.58 5.82 29.79
N CYS A 326 -5.00 6.66 28.92
CA CYS A 326 -4.18 6.25 27.77
C CYS A 326 -2.76 6.82 27.90
N ILE A 327 -1.95 6.23 28.79
CA ILE A 327 -0.60 6.70 29.13
C ILE A 327 0.31 6.78 27.89
N ASN A 328 0.17 5.85 26.94
CA ASN A 328 0.96 5.80 25.71
C ASN A 328 0.44 6.70 24.58
N GLY A 329 -0.57 7.53 24.84
CA GLY A 329 -1.38 8.21 23.83
C GLY A 329 -2.50 7.33 23.28
N ARG A 330 -3.40 7.94 22.50
CA ARG A 330 -4.37 7.19 21.69
C ARG A 330 -3.72 6.67 20.41
N SER A 331 -4.29 5.61 19.85
CA SER A 331 -3.86 4.99 18.58
C SER A 331 -5.07 4.80 17.68
N THR A 332 -4.88 4.89 16.36
CA THR A 332 -5.96 4.66 15.38
C THR A 332 -5.44 3.83 14.22
N ALA A 333 -6.22 2.83 13.80
CA ALA A 333 -6.00 2.04 12.61
C ALA A 333 -7.19 2.17 11.65
N VAL A 334 -6.92 2.49 10.39
CA VAL A 334 -7.93 2.56 9.32
C VAL A 334 -7.64 1.46 8.30
N LYS A 335 -8.56 0.52 8.17
CA LYS A 335 -8.49 -0.65 7.29
C LYS A 335 -9.22 -0.33 5.99
N MET A 336 -8.46 -0.14 4.92
CA MET A 336 -8.97 0.07 3.57
C MET A 336 -9.31 -1.28 2.94
N ARG A 337 -10.52 -1.40 2.39
CA ARG A 337 -11.01 -2.61 1.74
C ARG A 337 -11.55 -2.31 0.34
N CYS A 338 -10.99 -3.01 -0.64
CA CYS A 338 -11.53 -3.05 -1.99
C CYS A 338 -12.96 -3.58 -1.99
N ASN A 339 -13.92 -2.75 -2.42
CA ASN A 339 -15.30 -3.15 -2.64
C ASN A 339 -15.86 -2.44 -3.88
N PRO A 340 -15.79 -3.06 -5.08
CA PRO A 340 -16.22 -2.47 -6.35
C PRO A 340 -17.68 -1.98 -6.37
N THR A 341 -18.54 -2.45 -5.45
CA THR A 341 -19.94 -2.01 -5.33
C THR A 341 -20.11 -0.65 -4.63
N LYS A 342 -19.03 -0.09 -4.06
CA LYS A 342 -19.02 1.13 -3.24
C LYS A 342 -18.21 2.24 -3.93
N SER A 343 -18.79 2.85 -4.96
CA SER A 343 -18.12 3.90 -5.75
C SER A 343 -17.83 5.20 -4.96
N GLY A 344 -16.83 5.95 -5.42
CA GLY A 344 -16.42 7.22 -4.81
C GLY A 344 -15.86 7.07 -3.40
N ALA A 345 -16.26 7.94 -2.47
CA ALA A 345 -15.80 7.91 -1.09
C ALA A 345 -16.18 6.61 -0.33
N GLY A 346 -17.09 5.78 -0.85
CA GLY A 346 -17.44 4.50 -0.26
C GLY A 346 -18.19 4.62 1.07
N VAL A 347 -17.93 3.70 2.02
CA VAL A 347 -18.57 3.65 3.34
C VAL A 347 -17.53 3.37 4.43
N ILE A 348 -17.57 4.16 5.50
CA ILE A 348 -16.77 3.95 6.72
C ILE A 348 -17.64 3.26 7.78
N SER A 349 -17.06 2.34 8.54
CA SER A 349 -17.73 1.57 9.59
C SER A 349 -16.80 1.28 10.77
N VAL A 350 -17.37 0.87 11.91
CA VAL A 350 -16.65 0.48 13.13
C VAL A 350 -16.88 -1.01 13.45
N PRO A 351 -15.99 -1.67 14.21
CA PRO A 351 -16.16 -3.07 14.60
C PRO A 351 -17.53 -3.36 15.23
N SER A 352 -18.17 -4.45 14.81
CA SER A 352 -19.48 -4.88 15.34
C SER A 352 -19.43 -5.17 16.85
N LYS A 353 -18.28 -5.61 17.35
CA LYS A 353 -18.00 -5.85 18.78
C LYS A 353 -17.80 -4.57 19.58
N CYS A 354 -17.45 -3.46 18.93
CA CYS A 354 -17.03 -2.21 19.57
C CYS A 354 -17.66 -1.00 18.87
N PRO A 355 -18.99 -0.79 19.00
CA PRO A 355 -19.76 0.22 18.27
C PRO A 355 -19.42 1.69 18.63
N ALA A 356 -18.53 1.91 19.60
CA ALA A 356 -17.92 3.21 19.88
C ALA A 356 -16.69 3.52 18.98
N GLY A 357 -16.29 2.58 18.11
CA GLY A 357 -15.02 2.63 17.35
C GLY A 357 -13.80 2.15 18.13
N THR A 358 -13.94 1.94 19.45
CA THR A 358 -12.89 1.48 20.35
C THR A 358 -13.43 0.46 21.35
N CYS A 359 -12.58 -0.47 21.79
CA CYS A 359 -12.89 -1.51 22.76
C CYS A 359 -12.28 -1.25 24.15
N ASP A 360 -11.22 -0.44 24.19
CA ASP A 360 -10.37 -0.15 25.36
C ASP A 360 -10.39 1.34 25.76
N GLY A 361 -10.98 2.22 24.92
CA GLY A 361 -10.98 3.68 25.08
C GLY A 361 -9.74 4.39 24.55
N CYS A 362 -8.74 3.64 24.08
CA CYS A 362 -7.43 4.16 23.67
C CYS A 362 -7.07 3.83 22.21
N THR A 363 -7.51 2.68 21.71
CA THR A 363 -7.24 2.19 20.37
C THR A 363 -8.52 2.17 19.55
N PHE A 364 -8.51 2.90 18.43
CA PHE A 364 -9.67 3.09 17.56
C PHE A 364 -9.47 2.36 16.24
N TYR A 365 -10.51 1.70 15.75
CA TYR A 365 -10.49 0.88 14.54
C TYR A 365 -11.62 1.27 13.61
N PHE A 366 -11.30 1.50 12.34
CA PHE A 366 -12.27 1.83 11.29
C PHE A 366 -12.05 0.91 10.08
N LEU A 367 -13.14 0.46 9.45
CA LEU A 367 -13.13 -0.23 8.16
C LEU A 367 -13.74 0.71 7.12
N TRP A 368 -12.97 1.02 6.08
CA TRP A 368 -13.36 1.90 4.98
C TRP A 368 -13.45 1.07 3.70
N GLU A 369 -14.67 0.76 3.29
CA GLU A 369 -14.96 0.00 2.07
C GLU A 369 -15.20 0.95 0.89
N SER A 370 -14.39 0.86 -0.16
CA SER A 370 -14.57 1.63 -1.40
C SER A 370 -14.04 0.88 -2.63
N ALA A 371 -14.60 1.17 -3.79
CA ALA A 371 -14.02 0.80 -5.08
C ALA A 371 -12.66 1.50 -5.30
N GLU A 372 -12.46 2.69 -4.74
CA GLU A 372 -11.19 3.44 -4.73
C GLU A 372 -10.12 2.84 -3.80
N ALA A 373 -10.48 1.82 -3.01
CA ALA A 373 -9.54 1.02 -2.22
C ALA A 373 -9.13 -0.29 -2.93
N CYS A 374 -9.52 -0.47 -4.20
CA CYS A 374 -9.03 -1.53 -5.07
C CYS A 374 -7.73 -1.13 -5.78
N PRO A 375 -6.85 -2.07 -6.13
CA PRO A 375 -5.65 -1.78 -6.90
C PRO A 375 -5.96 -1.40 -8.35
N LEU A 376 -4.96 -0.81 -9.00
CA LEU A 376 -4.93 -0.49 -10.42
C LEU A 376 -5.02 -1.76 -11.26
N CYS A 377 -5.83 -1.76 -12.33
CA CYS A 377 -5.92 -2.91 -13.23
C CYS A 377 -4.62 -3.15 -13.99
N THR A 378 -4.24 -4.42 -14.06
CA THR A 378 -3.05 -4.99 -14.70
C THR A 378 -3.43 -5.94 -15.85
N GLU A 379 -2.43 -6.40 -16.62
CA GLU A 379 -2.66 -7.38 -17.70
C GLU A 379 -3.14 -8.75 -17.18
N HIS A 380 -3.00 -9.03 -15.88
CA HIS A 380 -3.52 -10.25 -15.24
C HIS A 380 -5.01 -10.18 -14.90
N ASP A 381 -5.61 -8.98 -14.92
CA ASP A 381 -7.02 -8.76 -14.54
C ASP A 381 -8.01 -8.97 -15.71
N PHE A 382 -7.52 -9.17 -16.93
CA PHE A 382 -8.34 -9.51 -18.11
C PHE A 382 -7.83 -10.77 -18.81
N HIS A 383 -8.68 -11.38 -19.62
CA HIS A 383 -8.33 -12.47 -20.54
C HIS A 383 -8.81 -12.15 -21.95
N GLU A 384 -8.31 -12.90 -22.94
CA GLU A 384 -8.74 -12.78 -24.32
C GLU A 384 -9.69 -13.91 -24.73
N ILE A 385 -10.71 -13.55 -25.50
CA ILE A 385 -11.74 -14.43 -26.01
C ILE A 385 -11.67 -14.38 -27.54
N GLU A 386 -11.25 -15.50 -28.13
CA GLU A 386 -11.27 -15.69 -29.58
C GLU A 386 -12.71 -15.80 -30.10
N GLY A 387 -13.10 -14.89 -30.99
CA GLY A 387 -14.35 -14.99 -31.74
C GLY A 387 -14.32 -16.09 -32.80
N ALA A 388 -15.49 -16.47 -33.30
CA ALA A 388 -15.61 -17.44 -34.39
C ALA A 388 -15.17 -16.85 -35.74
N CYS A 389 -14.34 -17.58 -36.50
CA CYS A 389 -13.89 -17.21 -37.83
C CYS A 389 -15.07 -16.97 -38.80
N LYS A 390 -15.19 -15.76 -39.34
CA LYS A 390 -16.27 -15.33 -40.25
C LYS A 390 -15.67 -14.61 -41.46
N ARG A 391 -15.98 -15.10 -42.67
CA ARG A 391 -15.53 -14.51 -43.96
C ARG A 391 -14.00 -14.32 -44.06
N GLY A 392 -13.22 -15.21 -43.45
CA GLY A 392 -11.75 -15.13 -43.43
C GLY A 392 -11.14 -14.31 -42.30
N PHE A 393 -11.96 -13.72 -41.42
CA PHE A 393 -11.51 -12.89 -40.30
C PHE A 393 -11.99 -13.43 -38.95
N GLN A 394 -11.12 -13.33 -37.94
CA GLN A 394 -11.36 -13.69 -36.55
C GLN A 394 -11.19 -12.43 -35.70
N GLU A 395 -12.19 -12.10 -34.89
CA GLU A 395 -12.13 -10.99 -33.94
C GLU A 395 -11.80 -11.52 -32.55
N THR A 396 -10.65 -11.14 -32.00
CA THR A 396 -10.29 -11.42 -30.60
C THR A 396 -10.70 -10.23 -29.73
N LEU A 397 -11.48 -10.51 -28.69
CA LEU A 397 -12.01 -9.54 -27.74
C LEU A 397 -11.33 -9.69 -26.39
N TYR A 398 -11.15 -8.58 -25.67
CA TYR A 398 -10.59 -8.58 -24.31
C TYR A 398 -11.71 -8.35 -23.29
N VAL A 399 -11.74 -9.17 -22.24
CA VAL A 399 -12.80 -9.15 -21.21
C VAL A 399 -12.18 -9.26 -19.82
N TRP A 400 -12.67 -8.44 -18.88
CA TRP A 400 -12.24 -8.48 -17.48
C TRP A 400 -12.60 -9.81 -16.83
N ASN A 401 -11.76 -10.28 -15.91
CA ASN A 401 -12.05 -11.44 -15.08
C ASN A 401 -13.23 -11.14 -14.14
N GLU A 402 -14.16 -12.08 -13.97
CA GLU A 402 -15.28 -11.95 -13.04
C GLU A 402 -15.01 -12.70 -11.73
N PRO A 403 -15.18 -12.07 -10.55
CA PRO A 403 -15.54 -10.67 -10.33
C PRO A 403 -14.35 -9.73 -10.58
N LYS A 404 -14.61 -8.55 -11.17
CA LYS A 404 -13.57 -7.54 -11.37
C LYS A 404 -13.22 -6.86 -10.05
N TRP A 405 -11.99 -7.07 -9.56
CA TRP A 405 -11.51 -6.52 -8.29
C TRP A 405 -10.50 -5.36 -8.41
N CYS A 406 -10.36 -4.76 -9.60
CA CYS A 406 -9.47 -3.63 -9.86
C CYS A 406 -10.22 -2.38 -10.38
N ILE A 407 -9.64 -1.19 -10.18
CA ILE A 407 -10.18 0.10 -10.68
C ILE A 407 -9.05 0.93 -11.31
N LYS A 408 -9.35 1.79 -12.29
CA LYS A 408 -8.33 2.57 -13.03
C LYS A 408 -7.25 1.63 -13.60
N GLY A 409 -5.99 2.08 -13.72
CA GLY A 409 -4.92 1.32 -14.36
C GLY A 409 -5.12 1.28 -15.87
N ILE A 410 -4.87 0.12 -16.48
CA ILE A 410 -5.03 -0.05 -17.93
C ILE A 410 -6.51 -0.14 -18.35
N SER A 411 -6.81 0.37 -19.55
CA SER A 411 -8.06 0.08 -20.25
C SER A 411 -7.99 -1.29 -20.94
N LEU A 412 -9.15 -1.89 -21.25
CA LEU A 412 -9.17 -3.05 -22.16
C LEU A 412 -8.52 -2.67 -23.50
N PRO A 413 -7.64 -3.51 -24.07
CA PRO A 413 -7.09 -3.28 -25.41
C PRO A 413 -8.17 -3.26 -26.49
N GLU A 414 -7.92 -2.57 -27.59
CA GLU A 414 -8.78 -2.64 -28.76
C GLU A 414 -8.84 -4.05 -29.34
N LYS A 415 -9.97 -4.40 -29.97
CA LYS A 415 -10.19 -5.72 -30.57
C LYS A 415 -9.15 -6.01 -31.66
N LYS A 416 -8.55 -7.20 -31.63
CA LYS A 416 -7.62 -7.64 -32.68
C LYS A 416 -8.39 -8.35 -33.80
N LEU A 417 -7.94 -8.14 -35.04
CA LEU A 417 -8.48 -8.78 -36.24
C LEU A 417 -7.39 -9.65 -36.88
N ALA A 418 -7.55 -10.96 -36.78
CA ALA A 418 -6.65 -11.95 -37.39
C ALA A 418 -7.28 -12.57 -38.64
N THR A 419 -6.47 -13.04 -39.57
CA THR A 419 -6.92 -13.83 -40.74
C THR A 419 -7.01 -15.31 -40.39
N CYS A 420 -8.10 -15.97 -40.77
CA CYS A 420 -8.40 -17.36 -40.39
C CYS A 420 -9.01 -18.16 -41.56
N GLU A 421 -8.75 -19.47 -41.61
CA GLU A 421 -9.43 -20.37 -42.55
C GLU A 421 -10.59 -21.10 -41.88
N THR A 422 -11.71 -21.27 -42.59
CA THR A 422 -12.85 -22.04 -42.09
C THR A 422 -12.75 -23.52 -42.51
N VAL A 423 -12.69 -24.43 -41.53
CA VAL A 423 -12.61 -25.90 -41.71
C VAL A 423 -13.73 -26.46 -42.62
N ASP A 424 -14.86 -25.74 -42.71
CA ASP A 424 -15.95 -25.97 -43.65
C ASP A 424 -15.52 -26.12 -45.14
N PHE A 425 -14.43 -25.45 -45.57
CA PHE A 425 -13.86 -25.65 -46.91
C PHE A 425 -13.33 -27.08 -47.09
N TRP A 426 -12.45 -27.51 -46.18
CA TRP A 426 -11.86 -28.85 -46.19
C TRP A 426 -12.91 -29.95 -46.02
N LEU A 427 -13.95 -29.71 -45.21
CA LEU A 427 -15.06 -30.65 -45.01
C LEU A 427 -15.91 -30.80 -46.28
N LYS A 428 -16.18 -29.71 -47.01
CA LYS A 428 -16.86 -29.75 -48.32
C LYS A 428 -16.05 -30.46 -49.40
N VAL A 429 -14.73 -30.22 -49.46
CA VAL A 429 -13.83 -30.94 -50.38
C VAL A 429 -13.80 -32.43 -50.05
N GLY A 430 -13.65 -32.80 -48.77
CA GLY A 430 -13.67 -34.20 -48.33
C GLY A 430 -14.98 -34.92 -48.64
N ALA A 431 -16.13 -34.27 -48.40
CA ALA A 431 -17.44 -34.81 -48.75
C ALA A 431 -17.61 -35.00 -50.27
N GLY A 432 -17.12 -34.05 -51.09
CA GLY A 432 -17.13 -34.16 -52.54
C GLY A 432 -16.31 -35.35 -53.07
N VAL A 433 -15.10 -35.55 -52.55
CA VAL A 433 -14.23 -36.68 -52.90
C VAL A 433 -14.85 -38.02 -52.44
N GLY A 434 -15.44 -38.05 -51.23
CA GLY A 434 -16.16 -39.22 -50.72
C GLY A 434 -17.36 -39.62 -51.60
N ALA A 435 -18.19 -38.65 -52.00
CA ALA A 435 -19.32 -38.89 -52.89
C ALA A 435 -18.87 -39.37 -54.28
N PHE A 436 -17.84 -38.73 -54.86
CA PHE A 436 -17.31 -39.10 -56.17
C PHE A 436 -16.73 -40.52 -56.18
N THR A 437 -15.92 -40.88 -55.17
CA THR A 437 -15.34 -42.22 -55.07
C THR A 437 -16.39 -43.31 -54.84
N ALA A 438 -17.43 -43.04 -54.04
CA ALA A 438 -18.56 -43.96 -53.87
C ALA A 438 -19.31 -44.24 -55.20
N VAL A 439 -19.60 -43.20 -55.99
CA VAL A 439 -20.23 -43.35 -57.31
C VAL A 439 -19.34 -44.12 -58.28
N LEU A 440 -18.01 -43.87 -58.27
CA LEU A 440 -17.04 -44.57 -59.11
C LEU A 440 -16.96 -46.07 -58.76
N LEU A 441 -16.99 -46.42 -57.48
CA LEU A 441 -17.05 -47.82 -57.02
C LEU A 441 -18.34 -48.53 -57.47
N VAL A 442 -19.51 -47.88 -57.39
CA VAL A 442 -20.77 -48.45 -57.90
C VAL A 442 -20.75 -48.61 -59.43
N ALA A 443 -20.19 -47.64 -60.16
CA ALA A 443 -20.01 -47.76 -61.60
C ALA A 443 -19.10 -48.95 -61.98
N LEU A 444 -18.02 -49.17 -61.22
CA LEU A 444 -17.11 -50.30 -61.42
C LEU A 444 -17.78 -51.65 -61.08
N THR A 445 -18.52 -51.78 -59.98
CA THR A 445 -19.21 -53.04 -59.66
C THR A 445 -20.29 -53.37 -60.70
N CYS A 446 -21.07 -52.38 -61.15
CA CYS A 446 -22.01 -52.55 -62.26
C CYS A 446 -21.31 -52.93 -63.58
N TYR A 447 -20.15 -52.34 -63.89
CA TYR A 447 -19.34 -52.72 -65.06
C TYR A 447 -18.85 -54.17 -64.98
N PHE A 448 -18.29 -54.59 -63.84
CA PHE A 448 -17.82 -55.97 -63.64
C PHE A 448 -18.97 -56.98 -63.67
N TRP A 449 -20.12 -56.67 -63.07
CA TRP A 449 -21.30 -57.54 -63.09
C TRP A 449 -21.83 -57.76 -64.52
N LYS A 450 -21.95 -56.68 -65.31
CA LYS A 450 -22.32 -56.73 -66.74
C LYS A 450 -21.27 -57.43 -67.60
N LYS A 451 -19.99 -57.38 -67.21
CA LYS A 451 -18.89 -58.10 -67.86
C LYS A 451 -18.92 -59.61 -67.55
N ASN A 452 -19.31 -60.00 -66.33
CA ASN A 452 -19.46 -61.41 -65.93
C ASN A 452 -20.63 -62.10 -66.66
N GLN A 453 -21.81 -61.47 -66.76
CA GLN A 453 -22.91 -62.01 -67.58
C GLN A 453 -22.48 -62.26 -69.05
N LYS A 454 -21.60 -61.41 -69.59
CA LYS A 454 -21.06 -61.56 -70.95
C LYS A 454 -20.04 -62.71 -71.07
N LEU A 455 -19.54 -63.25 -69.95
CA LEU A 455 -18.72 -64.46 -69.90
C LEU A 455 -19.58 -65.72 -69.73
N GLU A 456 -20.57 -65.72 -68.83
CA GLU A 456 -21.49 -66.86 -68.65
C GLU A 456 -22.18 -67.27 -69.97
N TYR A 457 -22.66 -66.29 -70.74
CA TYR A 457 -23.26 -66.51 -72.07
C TYR A 457 -22.32 -67.17 -73.09
N LYS A 458 -20.99 -67.13 -72.87
CA LYS A 458 -20.01 -67.84 -73.70
C LYS A 458 -19.67 -69.24 -73.21
N TYR A 459 -19.79 -69.53 -71.91
CA TYR A 459 -19.49 -70.86 -71.36
C TYR A 459 -20.69 -71.82 -71.44
N SER A 460 -21.93 -71.35 -71.32
CA SER A 460 -23.12 -72.24 -71.44
C SER A 460 -23.23 -72.93 -72.80
N LYS A 461 -22.70 -72.32 -73.87
CA LYS A 461 -22.74 -72.88 -75.24
C LYS A 461 -21.73 -74.02 -75.50
N LEU A 462 -20.91 -74.40 -74.52
CA LEU A 462 -19.96 -75.53 -74.66
C LEU A 462 -20.29 -76.76 -73.79
N VAL A 463 -21.22 -76.64 -72.84
CA VAL A 463 -21.57 -77.71 -71.88
C VAL A 463 -22.68 -78.64 -72.41
N MET A 464 -23.25 -78.35 -73.58
CA MET A 464 -24.45 -79.02 -74.11
C MET A 464 -24.17 -80.09 -75.19
N THR A 465 -22.91 -80.48 -75.40
CA THR A 465 -22.51 -81.43 -76.48
C THR A 465 -21.54 -82.54 -76.04
N THR A 466 -21.28 -82.73 -74.73
CA THR A 466 -20.16 -83.58 -74.26
C THR A 466 -20.55 -84.71 -73.28
N ASN A 467 -21.84 -85.03 -73.12
CA ASN A 467 -22.31 -86.09 -72.21
C ASN A 467 -23.22 -87.10 -72.93
N SER A 468 -22.65 -87.86 -73.86
CA SER A 468 -23.34 -89.01 -74.48
C SER A 468 -22.38 -90.12 -74.90
N LYS A 469 -21.53 -90.59 -73.97
CA LYS A 469 -21.02 -91.97 -74.02
C LYS A 469 -20.49 -92.51 -72.68
N GLU A 470 -21.18 -93.54 -72.23
CA GLU A 470 -20.67 -94.75 -71.56
C GLU A 470 -19.36 -95.29 -72.18
N CYS A 471 -18.55 -96.14 -71.54
CA CYS A 471 -18.45 -96.64 -70.15
C CYS A 471 -17.14 -97.48 -70.08
N GLU A 472 -16.50 -97.66 -68.91
CA GLU A 472 -15.95 -98.95 -68.40
C GLU A 472 -15.17 -98.78 -67.07
N LEU A 473 -14.98 -99.91 -66.36
CA LEU A 473 -14.36 -100.13 -65.03
C LEU A 473 -13.27 -101.23 -65.17
N PRO A 474 -12.35 -101.53 -64.23
CA PRO A 474 -12.49 -101.57 -62.75
C PRO A 474 -11.27 -101.01 -61.92
N ALA A 475 -11.37 -100.73 -60.61
CA ALA A 475 -11.04 -101.55 -59.40
C ALA A 475 -9.58 -102.10 -59.30
N ALA A 476 -8.92 -102.24 -58.13
CA ALA A 476 -9.22 -101.91 -56.72
C ALA A 476 -7.94 -101.97 -55.81
N ASP A 477 -8.10 -101.63 -54.52
CA ASP A 477 -7.25 -101.98 -53.35
C ASP A 477 -5.79 -101.47 -53.22
N SER A 478 -5.11 -101.57 -52.06
CA SER A 478 -5.47 -101.30 -50.63
C SER A 478 -4.25 -101.59 -49.72
N CYS A 479 -3.96 -100.72 -48.72
CA CYS A 479 -2.99 -100.96 -47.61
C CYS A 479 -1.51 -101.25 -48.01
N ALA A 480 -0.53 -101.42 -47.11
CA ALA A 480 -0.12 -100.72 -45.87
C ALA A 480 1.29 -101.26 -45.46
N ILE A 481 1.87 -100.79 -44.32
CA ILE A 481 3.11 -101.31 -43.67
C ILE A 481 4.42 -100.92 -44.40
N MET A 482 5.59 -100.73 -43.77
CA MET A 482 6.05 -99.93 -42.60
C MET A 482 7.60 -100.16 -42.47
N GLU A 483 8.26 -99.51 -41.50
CA GLU A 483 9.68 -99.65 -41.12
C GLU A 483 10.71 -99.05 -42.13
N GLY A 484 11.73 -98.28 -41.71
CA GLY A 484 12.02 -97.71 -40.39
C GLY A 484 13.35 -96.91 -40.38
N GLU A 485 13.43 -95.89 -39.51
CA GLU A 485 14.64 -95.11 -39.12
C GLU A 485 15.40 -94.33 -40.26
N ASP A 486 16.04 -93.17 -40.05
CA ASP A 486 16.37 -92.47 -38.81
C ASP A 486 16.49 -90.91 -38.94
N ASN A 487 16.13 -90.21 -37.85
CA ASN A 487 16.65 -88.94 -37.27
C ASN A 487 16.59 -87.51 -37.95
N GLU A 488 16.35 -86.49 -37.08
CA GLU A 488 16.53 -84.99 -37.13
C GLU A 488 15.87 -84.17 -38.30
N GLU A 489 14.81 -83.34 -38.14
CA GLU A 489 14.52 -82.12 -37.28
C GLU A 489 15.32 -80.85 -37.68
N GLU A 490 14.82 -79.59 -37.68
CA GLU A 490 13.54 -78.88 -37.38
C GLU A 490 13.55 -77.54 -38.21
N VAL A 491 12.49 -76.77 -38.56
CA VAL A 491 11.01 -76.93 -38.54
C VAL A 491 10.30 -75.86 -39.44
N VAL A 492 9.08 -75.40 -39.11
CA VAL A 492 8.16 -74.48 -39.83
C VAL A 492 8.25 -72.99 -39.31
N TYR A 493 7.48 -71.95 -39.71
CA TYR A 493 6.04 -71.81 -40.05
C TYR A 493 5.70 -70.63 -41.00
N SER A 494 4.44 -70.61 -41.46
CA SER A 494 3.92 -69.78 -42.56
C SER A 494 3.04 -68.57 -42.17
N ASN A 495 2.84 -67.68 -43.16
CA ASN A 495 1.59 -66.94 -43.47
C ASN A 495 1.41 -65.48 -42.96
N LYS A 496 0.38 -64.82 -43.50
CA LYS A 496 0.16 -63.36 -43.65
C LYS A 496 -0.54 -62.67 -42.46
N GLN A 497 -0.40 -61.34 -42.42
CA GLN A 497 -1.48 -60.34 -42.66
C GLN A 497 -1.77 -59.27 -41.57
N SER A 498 -2.06 -58.05 -42.08
CA SER A 498 -2.90 -57.00 -41.49
C SER A 498 -2.28 -55.96 -40.54
N LEU A 499 -3.02 -54.87 -40.35
CA LEU A 499 -2.61 -53.58 -39.79
C LEU A 499 -3.22 -53.28 -38.41
N LEU A 500 -2.50 -52.45 -37.65
CA LEU A 500 -2.97 -51.61 -36.52
C LEU A 500 -3.51 -52.32 -35.26
N GLY A 501 -2.59 -52.62 -34.33
CA GLY A 501 -2.84 -53.26 -33.03
C GLY A 501 -2.47 -52.46 -31.76
N LYS A 502 -2.48 -51.11 -31.81
CA LYS A 502 -2.38 -50.17 -30.65
C LYS A 502 -1.12 -50.18 -29.73
N LEU A 503 -0.58 -48.95 -29.57
CA LEU A 503 -0.02 -48.34 -28.32
C LEU A 503 1.42 -48.63 -27.82
N LYS A 504 2.02 -47.53 -27.31
CA LYS A 504 3.15 -47.36 -26.36
C LYS A 504 4.61 -47.39 -26.84
N SER A 505 5.42 -46.62 -26.10
CA SER A 505 6.88 -46.33 -26.22
C SER A 505 7.25 -45.52 -27.47
N LEU A 506 7.82 -44.31 -27.45
CA LEU A 506 8.88 -43.66 -26.63
C LEU A 506 10.26 -44.32 -26.73
N ALA A 507 11.26 -43.48 -27.03
CA ALA A 507 12.69 -43.79 -27.21
C ALA A 507 12.99 -44.68 -28.46
N THR A 508 14.13 -44.56 -29.16
CA THR A 508 15.36 -43.75 -28.94
C THR A 508 16.05 -43.47 -30.31
N LYS A 509 17.16 -42.69 -30.29
CA LYS A 509 18.42 -42.81 -31.08
C LYS A 509 18.43 -43.62 -32.40
N GLU A 510 19.12 -43.23 -33.49
CA GLU A 510 20.09 -42.14 -33.72
C GLU A 510 20.34 -41.93 -35.24
N LYS A 511 21.14 -40.90 -35.60
CA LYS A 511 22.21 -40.79 -36.64
C LYS A 511 22.33 -41.84 -37.78
N GLU A 512 22.87 -41.57 -38.97
CA GLU A 512 23.90 -40.62 -39.50
C GLU A 512 23.81 -40.71 -41.06
N ASP A 513 24.44 -39.93 -41.94
CA ASP A 513 24.91 -38.53 -42.01
C ASP A 513 25.32 -38.27 -43.48
N HIS A 514 25.28 -37.01 -43.97
CA HIS A 514 26.26 -36.58 -44.98
C HIS A 514 26.63 -35.09 -44.95
N PHE A 515 27.93 -34.89 -45.04
CA PHE A 515 28.79 -33.68 -45.08
C PHE A 515 28.31 -32.59 -46.09
N GLU A 516 28.72 -31.32 -46.03
CA GLU A 516 30.07 -30.73 -45.85
C GLU A 516 30.02 -29.42 -45.03
N SER A 517 30.79 -29.20 -43.95
CA SER A 517 32.24 -28.95 -43.79
C SER A 517 32.75 -27.53 -44.11
N VAL A 518 33.17 -26.76 -43.08
CA VAL A 518 34.28 -25.77 -43.11
C VAL A 518 34.98 -25.74 -41.73
N GLN A 519 36.28 -25.43 -41.72
CA GLN A 519 37.23 -25.41 -40.59
C GLN A 519 37.44 -23.96 -40.01
N LEU A 520 38.11 -23.65 -38.89
CA LEU A 520 38.91 -24.40 -37.89
C LEU A 520 39.10 -23.57 -36.58
N LYS A 521 39.69 -24.21 -35.56
CA LYS A 521 40.44 -23.69 -34.37
C LYS A 521 39.68 -23.25 -33.11
N THR A 522 40.42 -23.36 -32.00
CA THR A 522 39.97 -23.43 -30.60
C THR A 522 40.95 -22.71 -29.67
N SER A 523 40.50 -22.34 -28.47
CA SER A 523 41.39 -22.10 -27.32
C SER A 523 40.70 -22.50 -26.00
N ARG A 524 41.51 -22.90 -25.02
CA ARG A 524 41.14 -23.65 -23.82
C ARG A 524 40.65 -22.76 -22.66
N SER A 525 39.80 -23.33 -21.81
CA SER A 525 39.58 -22.95 -20.40
C SER A 525 40.70 -23.55 -19.50
N PRO A 526 40.73 -23.41 -18.14
CA PRO A 526 39.72 -22.89 -17.22
C PRO A 526 40.24 -22.00 -16.04
N ASN A 527 39.32 -21.69 -15.12
CA ASN A 527 39.44 -21.39 -13.68
C ASN A 527 40.77 -20.84 -13.10
N ILE A 528 40.65 -19.67 -12.46
CA ILE A 528 40.95 -19.51 -11.03
C ILE A 528 39.65 -19.08 -10.35
#